data_AF-A0A7R9JLC4-F1
#
_entry.id   AF-A0A7R9JLC4-F1
#
_cell.length_a   1.000
_cell.length_b   1.000
_cell.length_c   1.000
_cell.angle_alpha   90.00
_cell.angle_beta   90.00
_cell.angle_gamma   90.00
#
_symmetry.space_group_name_H-M   'P 1'
#
loop_
_entity.id
_entity.type
_entity.pdbx_description
1 polymer ?
#
loop_
_entity_poly.entity_id
_entity_poly.type
_entity_poly.pdbx_seq_one_letter_code
_entity_poly.pdbx_strand_id
1 'polypeptide(L)'
;VKDVALTIESNLNVQLCGSYRRGKATCGDVDILIGKPDILSFNILSPLLQELRNVGFITDDLVSLEVNGKQKKYLGICRLPGNDKTVLKTLVSFLSAADLFVMKLLQHRRLDIFVVPQSEYAPALMHYTGSALFNRSIRLLAIKKGMCLSEHCLNVEVARK
;
A
#
# COMPACT_ATOMS: atom_id res chain seq x y z
N VAL A 1 -4.93 -7.10 5.79
CA VAL A 1 -3.84 -6.14 6.15
C VAL A 1 -4.25 -5.24 7.31
N LYS A 2 -5.30 -4.41 7.18
CA LYS A 2 -5.75 -3.52 8.27
C LYS A 2 -5.99 -4.27 9.58
N ASP A 3 -6.73 -5.37 9.54
CA ASP A 3 -7.05 -6.15 10.74
C ASP A 3 -5.79 -6.65 11.45
N VAL A 4 -4.87 -7.26 10.70
CA VAL A 4 -3.56 -7.72 11.22
C VAL A 4 -2.75 -6.54 11.78
N ALA A 5 -2.72 -5.41 11.09
CA ALA A 5 -2.01 -4.22 11.57
C ALA A 5 -2.58 -3.69 12.89
N LEU A 6 -3.91 -3.66 13.02
CA LEU A 6 -4.59 -3.20 14.23
C LEU A 6 -4.49 -4.17 15.41
N THR A 7 -4.30 -5.47 15.15
CA THR A 7 -3.96 -6.45 16.19
C THR A 7 -2.57 -6.21 16.77
N ILE A 8 -1.61 -5.79 15.93
CA ILE A 8 -0.24 -5.52 16.38
C ILE A 8 -0.15 -4.15 17.08
N GLU A 9 -0.84 -3.14 16.56
CA GLU A 9 -0.88 -1.79 17.13
C GLU A 9 -2.25 -1.15 16.86
N SER A 10 -2.98 -0.83 17.93
CA SER A 10 -4.38 -0.40 17.85
C SER A 10 -4.55 1.03 17.33
N ASN A 11 -3.55 1.90 17.51
CA ASN A 11 -3.63 3.31 17.12
C ASN A 11 -2.97 3.56 15.76
N LEU A 12 -3.51 2.95 14.70
CA LEU A 12 -3.03 3.12 13.32
C LEU A 12 -4.07 3.68 12.38
N ASN A 13 -3.60 4.60 11.53
CA ASN A 13 -4.33 5.03 10.35
C ASN A 13 -3.88 4.18 9.15
N VAL A 14 -4.69 3.18 8.79
CA VAL A 14 -4.45 2.31 7.63
C VAL A 14 -5.40 2.70 6.50
N GLN A 15 -4.84 3.17 5.39
CA GLN A 15 -5.58 3.76 4.28
C GLN A 15 -5.21 3.12 2.94
N LEU A 16 -6.21 2.61 2.22
CA LEU A 16 -6.05 2.24 0.81
C LEU A 16 -5.87 3.51 -0.02
N CYS A 17 -4.90 3.49 -0.92
CA CYS A 17 -4.49 4.61 -1.77
C CYS A 17 -4.69 4.28 -3.25
N GLY A 18 -3.90 4.91 -4.13
CA GLY A 18 -3.85 4.60 -5.54
C GLY A 18 -5.17 4.78 -6.28
N SER A 19 -5.36 3.93 -7.28
CA SER A 19 -6.58 3.92 -8.11
C SER A 19 -7.84 3.60 -7.31
N TYR A 20 -7.72 2.78 -6.25
CA TYR A 20 -8.82 2.45 -5.36
C TYR A 20 -9.38 3.70 -4.66
N ARG A 21 -8.52 4.51 -4.03
CA ARG A 21 -8.95 5.74 -3.33
C ARG A 21 -9.54 6.80 -4.27
N ARG A 22 -9.20 6.76 -5.55
CA ARG A 22 -9.79 7.61 -6.59
C ARG A 22 -11.11 7.08 -7.16
N GLY A 23 -11.65 5.97 -6.62
CA GLY A 23 -12.93 5.40 -7.03
C GLY A 23 -12.91 4.72 -8.40
N LYS A 24 -11.75 4.23 -8.86
CA LYS A 24 -11.69 3.47 -10.13
C LYS A 24 -12.35 2.11 -9.95
N ALA A 25 -13.11 1.68 -10.96
CA ALA A 25 -13.78 0.38 -10.98
C ALA A 25 -12.81 -0.82 -10.98
N THR A 26 -11.58 -0.62 -11.49
CA THR A 26 -10.51 -1.60 -11.50
C THR A 26 -9.20 -1.00 -11.02
N CYS A 27 -8.38 -1.82 -10.37
CA CYS A 27 -7.06 -1.46 -9.83
C CYS A 27 -6.01 -2.44 -10.38
N GLY A 28 -4.82 -1.95 -10.71
CA GLY A 28 -3.71 -2.80 -11.16
C GLY A 28 -3.00 -3.48 -9.98
N ASP A 29 -2.71 -2.68 -8.97
CA ASP A 29 -2.03 -3.00 -7.72
C ASP A 29 -2.82 -2.48 -6.51
N VAL A 30 -2.38 -2.88 -5.31
CA VAL A 30 -2.96 -2.45 -4.04
C VAL A 30 -1.94 -1.62 -3.27
N ASP A 31 -2.18 -0.31 -3.18
CA ASP A 31 -1.38 0.62 -2.38
C ASP A 31 -1.98 0.81 -0.99
N ILE A 32 -1.20 0.59 0.06
CA ILE A 32 -1.61 0.77 1.46
C ILE A 32 -0.66 1.76 2.12
N LEU A 33 -1.22 2.85 2.64
CA LEU A 33 -0.51 3.80 3.49
C LEU A 33 -0.87 3.55 4.95
N ILE A 34 0.14 3.42 5.80
CA ILE A 34 0.01 3.28 7.24
C ILE A 34 0.67 4.49 7.90
N GLY A 35 -0.14 5.28 8.61
CA GLY A 35 0.32 6.35 9.48
C GLY A 35 0.10 5.99 10.95
N LYS A 36 0.96 6.51 11.83
CA LYS A 36 0.75 6.44 13.29
C LYS A 36 0.76 7.86 13.86
N PRO A 37 -0.27 8.28 14.62
CA PRO A 37 -0.37 9.62 15.20
C PRO A 37 0.77 10.01 16.14
N ASP A 38 1.39 9.04 16.81
CA ASP A 38 2.46 9.28 17.79
C ASP A 38 3.63 8.31 17.64
N ILE A 39 4.86 8.85 17.66
CA ILE A 39 6.19 8.20 17.77
C ILE A 39 7.03 8.12 16.47
N LEU A 40 8.26 8.63 16.58
CA LEU A 40 9.33 8.65 15.56
C LEU A 40 9.99 7.28 15.29
N SER A 41 9.84 6.31 16.20
CA SER A 41 10.45 4.97 16.17
C SER A 41 9.45 3.84 15.93
N PHE A 42 8.45 4.08 15.08
CA PHE A 42 7.42 3.09 14.79
C PHE A 42 7.95 1.99 13.84
N ASN A 43 7.93 0.72 14.30
CA ASN A 43 8.38 -0.43 13.51
C ASN A 43 7.29 -1.51 13.34
N ILE A 44 6.16 -1.15 12.71
CA ILE A 44 5.10 -2.10 12.37
C ILE A 44 5.40 -2.96 11.15
N LEU A 45 6.25 -2.48 10.23
CA LEU A 45 6.35 -3.10 8.92
C LEU A 45 6.84 -4.55 9.04
N SER A 46 7.94 -4.79 9.76
CA SER A 46 8.48 -6.14 9.97
C SER A 46 7.48 -7.12 10.60
N PRO A 47 6.86 -6.83 11.77
CA PRO A 47 5.89 -7.77 12.36
C PRO A 47 4.64 -7.93 11.49
N LEU A 48 4.15 -6.88 10.83
CA LEU A 48 3.03 -6.98 9.90
C LEU A 48 3.33 -7.90 8.72
N LEU A 49 4.50 -7.76 8.09
CA LEU A 49 4.90 -8.62 6.97
C LEU A 49 5.06 -10.07 7.42
N GLN A 50 5.60 -10.31 8.63
CA GLN A 50 5.72 -11.67 9.18
C GLN A 50 4.34 -12.32 9.34
N GLU A 51 3.39 -11.64 9.97
CA GLU A 51 2.04 -12.17 10.15
C GLU A 51 1.31 -12.41 8.82
N LEU A 52 1.48 -11.50 7.85
CA LEU A 52 0.90 -11.66 6.52
C LEU A 52 1.50 -12.84 5.73
N ARG A 53 2.78 -13.18 5.96
CA ARG A 53 3.40 -14.41 5.43
C ARG A 53 2.89 -15.66 6.15
N ASN A 54 2.76 -15.61 7.48
CA ASN A 54 2.28 -16.74 8.28
C ASN A 54 0.88 -17.19 7.84
N VAL A 55 -0.01 -16.25 7.54
CA VAL A 55 -1.37 -16.55 7.03
C VAL A 55 -1.42 -16.83 5.52
N GLY A 56 -0.27 -16.88 4.85
CA GLY A 56 -0.16 -17.16 3.41
C GLY A 56 -0.73 -16.06 2.50
N PHE A 57 -0.94 -14.85 3.02
CA PHE A 57 -1.45 -13.71 2.24
C PHE A 57 -0.36 -13.10 1.36
N ILE A 58 0.84 -12.87 1.91
CA ILE A 58 2.04 -12.53 1.13
C ILE A 58 2.69 -13.82 0.64
N THR A 59 2.96 -13.89 -0.66
CA THR A 59 3.58 -15.08 -1.28
C THR A 59 5.02 -14.84 -1.70
N ASP A 60 5.34 -13.62 -2.16
CA ASP A 60 6.66 -13.29 -2.70
C ASP A 60 7.03 -11.84 -2.38
N ASP A 61 8.33 -11.59 -2.23
CA ASP A 61 8.88 -10.26 -1.96
C ASP A 61 9.59 -9.72 -3.21
N LEU A 62 9.28 -8.48 -3.59
CA LEU A 62 10.06 -7.73 -4.59
C LEU A 62 11.09 -6.84 -3.89
N VAL A 63 10.65 -6.16 -2.82
CA VAL A 63 11.45 -5.35 -1.90
C VAL A 63 10.90 -5.55 -0.50
N SER A 64 11.66 -6.27 0.33
CA SER A 64 11.24 -6.68 1.67
C SER A 64 11.32 -5.56 2.71
N LEU A 65 12.25 -4.62 2.56
CA LEU A 65 12.30 -3.37 3.34
C LEU A 65 13.19 -2.35 2.63
N GLU A 66 12.62 -1.20 2.27
CA GLU A 66 13.38 -0.02 1.85
C GLU A 66 13.06 1.14 2.80
N VAL A 67 14.10 1.87 3.20
CA VAL A 67 13.98 3.03 4.11
C VAL A 67 14.39 4.29 3.35
N ASN A 68 13.47 5.25 3.26
CA ASN A 68 13.73 6.58 2.70
C ASN A 68 13.42 7.64 3.74
N GLY A 69 14.45 8.18 4.40
CA GLY A 69 14.28 9.03 5.56
C GLY A 69 13.57 8.29 6.70
N LYS A 70 12.40 8.78 7.11
CA LYS A 70 11.55 8.15 8.15
C LYS A 70 10.53 7.18 7.57
N GLN A 71 10.36 7.17 6.26
CA GLN A 71 9.41 6.32 5.58
C GLN A 71 10.01 4.92 5.38
N LYS A 72 9.19 3.89 5.59
CA LYS A 72 9.50 2.50 5.24
C LYS A 72 8.58 2.03 4.13
N LYS A 73 9.10 1.22 3.21
CA LYS A 73 8.39 0.71 2.05
C LYS A 73 8.59 -0.80 1.92
N TYR A 74 7.52 -1.47 1.56
CA TYR A 74 7.48 -2.87 1.14
C TYR A 74 6.81 -2.96 -0.22
N LEU A 75 7.38 -3.75 -1.13
CA LEU A 75 6.80 -4.09 -2.42
C LEU A 75 6.79 -5.60 -2.54
N GLY A 76 5.63 -6.19 -2.82
CA GLY A 76 5.52 -7.63 -2.88
C GLY A 76 4.34 -8.12 -3.67
N ILE A 77 4.12 -9.42 -3.55
CA ILE A 77 3.03 -10.15 -4.18
C ILE A 77 2.16 -10.75 -3.09
N CYS A 78 0.86 -10.52 -3.20
CA CYS A 78 -0.14 -11.11 -2.33
C CYS A 78 -1.18 -11.91 -3.10
N ARG A 79 -1.88 -12.77 -2.38
CA ARG A 79 -3.04 -13.50 -2.89
C ARG A 79 -4.07 -13.60 -1.78
N LEU A 80 -5.34 -13.46 -2.12
CA LEU A 80 -6.39 -13.76 -1.15
C LEU A 80 -6.33 -15.25 -0.79
N PRO A 81 -6.57 -15.62 0.48
CA PRO A 81 -6.72 -17.02 0.83
C PRO A 81 -7.89 -17.59 0.02
N GLY A 82 -7.58 -18.49 -0.90
CA GLY A 82 -8.57 -19.35 -1.55
C GLY A 82 -8.69 -20.62 -0.71
N ASN A 83 -9.91 -21.15 -0.55
CA ASN A 83 -10.09 -22.49 -0.02
C ASN A 83 -9.18 -23.49 -0.76
N ASP A 84 -8.71 -24.49 -0.04
CA ASP A 84 -7.67 -25.44 -0.44
C ASP A 84 -7.70 -25.79 -1.93
N LYS A 85 -6.59 -25.55 -2.64
CA LYS A 85 -6.51 -25.61 -4.12
C LYS A 85 -6.94 -26.96 -4.68
N THR A 86 -6.77 -28.02 -3.89
CA THR A 86 -7.14 -29.39 -4.22
C THR A 86 -8.66 -29.56 -4.26
N VAL A 87 -9.35 -29.04 -3.25
CA VAL A 87 -10.82 -29.09 -3.13
C VAL A 87 -11.46 -28.16 -4.16
N LEU A 88 -10.89 -26.97 -4.36
CA LEU A 88 -11.37 -26.02 -5.36
C LEU A 88 -11.20 -26.54 -6.79
N LYS A 89 -10.06 -27.11 -7.19
CA LYS A 89 -9.90 -27.68 -8.54
C LYS A 89 -10.89 -28.80 -8.84
N THR A 90 -11.21 -29.65 -7.85
CA THR A 90 -12.19 -30.73 -7.99
C THR A 90 -13.64 -30.23 -8.00
N LEU A 91 -13.97 -29.17 -7.26
CA LEU A 91 -15.30 -28.54 -7.31
C LEU A 91 -15.52 -27.73 -8.58
N VAL A 92 -14.48 -27.05 -9.06
CA VAL A 92 -14.52 -26.14 -10.22
C VAL A 92 -14.56 -26.90 -11.56
N SER A 93 -14.20 -28.19 -11.60
CA SER A 93 -14.40 -29.03 -12.79
C SER A 93 -15.88 -29.32 -13.10
N PHE A 94 -16.81 -28.92 -12.23
CA PHE A 94 -18.25 -29.15 -12.39
C PHE A 94 -19.11 -27.88 -12.38
N LEU A 95 -18.51 -26.69 -12.29
CA LEU A 95 -19.24 -25.44 -12.10
C LEU A 95 -19.25 -24.56 -13.36
N SER A 96 -20.24 -23.67 -13.43
CA SER A 96 -20.48 -22.68 -14.48
C SER A 96 -20.37 -21.27 -13.88
N ALA A 97 -19.81 -20.28 -14.58
CA ALA A 97 -19.75 -18.84 -14.27
C ALA A 97 -19.19 -18.39 -12.90
N ALA A 98 -19.50 -19.10 -11.79
CA ALA A 98 -18.88 -19.00 -10.48
C ALA A 98 -17.36 -19.25 -10.52
N ASP A 99 -16.87 -19.93 -11.56
CA ASP A 99 -15.45 -20.19 -11.81
C ASP A 99 -14.65 -18.90 -11.96
N LEU A 100 -15.24 -17.83 -12.51
CA LEU A 100 -14.54 -16.56 -12.69
C LEU A 100 -14.20 -15.90 -11.33
N PHE A 101 -15.11 -16.02 -10.36
CA PHE A 101 -14.90 -15.48 -9.01
C PHE A 101 -13.83 -16.28 -8.26
N VAL A 102 -13.90 -17.61 -8.34
CA VAL A 102 -12.92 -18.52 -7.74
C VAL A 102 -11.52 -18.31 -8.32
N MET A 103 -11.41 -18.19 -9.64
CA MET A 103 -10.13 -17.91 -10.31
C MET A 103 -9.54 -16.55 -9.90
N LYS A 104 -10.39 -15.55 -9.62
CA LYS A 104 -9.95 -14.23 -9.15
C LYS A 104 -9.37 -14.26 -7.73
N LEU A 105 -9.84 -15.16 -6.87
CA LEU A 105 -9.27 -15.40 -5.53
C LEU A 105 -7.88 -16.04 -5.61
N LEU A 106 -7.64 -16.85 -6.65
CA LEU A 106 -6.35 -17.50 -6.88
C LEU A 106 -5.32 -16.59 -7.59
N GLN A 107 -5.72 -15.40 -8.01
CA GLN A 107 -4.86 -14.49 -8.74
C GLN A 107 -3.93 -13.74 -7.79
N HIS A 108 -2.62 -13.85 -8.05
CA HIS A 108 -1.60 -13.04 -7.39
C HIS A 108 -1.73 -11.57 -7.82
N ARG A 109 -1.50 -10.66 -6.88
CA ARG A 109 -1.59 -9.21 -7.06
C ARG A 109 -0.36 -8.52 -6.47
N ARG A 110 0.05 -7.40 -7.06
CA ARG A 110 1.03 -6.52 -6.41
C ARG A 110 0.43 -5.87 -5.17
N LEU A 111 1.23 -5.81 -4.12
CA LEU A 111 0.93 -5.17 -2.86
C LEU A 111 2.07 -4.24 -2.47
N ASP A 112 1.75 -2.96 -2.33
CA ASP A 112 2.68 -1.94 -1.90
C ASP A 112 2.23 -1.41 -0.53
N ILE A 113 3.13 -1.48 0.46
CA ILE A 113 2.85 -0.98 1.82
C ILE A 113 3.86 0.12 2.15
N PHE A 114 3.35 1.29 2.51
CA PHE A 114 4.11 2.45 2.91
C PHE A 114 3.81 2.77 4.37
N VAL A 115 4.83 2.90 5.20
CA VAL A 115 4.70 3.32 6.60
C VAL A 115 5.36 4.67 6.76
N VAL A 116 4.61 5.67 7.20
CA VAL A 116 5.06 7.06 7.36
C VAL A 116 4.75 7.58 8.77
N PRO A 117 5.58 8.49 9.32
CA PRO A 117 5.23 9.21 10.55
C PRO A 117 4.06 10.17 10.31
N GLN A 118 3.35 10.54 11.37
CA GLN A 118 2.21 11.46 11.28
C GLN A 118 2.54 12.78 10.57
N SER A 119 3.74 13.32 10.79
CA SER A 119 4.20 14.58 10.17
C SER A 119 4.27 14.52 8.65
N GLU A 120 4.47 13.33 8.07
CA GLU A 120 4.57 13.09 6.63
C GLU A 120 3.26 12.51 6.06
N TYR A 121 2.26 12.23 6.91
CA TYR A 121 1.05 11.51 6.49
C TYR A 121 0.25 12.25 5.42
N ALA A 122 0.04 13.56 5.57
CA ALA A 122 -0.72 14.35 4.60
C ALA A 122 -0.07 14.40 3.20
N PRO A 123 1.22 14.77 3.04
CA PRO A 123 1.87 14.75 1.74
C PRO A 123 2.00 13.32 1.17
N ALA A 124 2.25 12.31 2.00
CA ALA A 124 2.29 10.92 1.57
C ALA A 124 0.92 10.43 1.07
N LEU A 125 -0.16 10.76 1.77
CA LEU A 125 -1.52 10.40 1.36
C LEU A 125 -1.86 11.02 0.00
N MET A 126 -1.51 12.30 -0.22
CA MET A 126 -1.68 12.94 -1.52
C MET A 126 -0.87 12.21 -2.60
N HIS A 127 0.41 11.97 -2.35
CA HIS A 127 1.31 11.30 -3.29
C HIS A 127 0.81 9.90 -3.67
N TYR A 128 0.52 9.05 -2.68
CA TYR A 128 0.08 7.68 -2.93
C TYR A 128 -1.36 7.61 -3.41
N THR A 129 -2.21 8.61 -3.17
CA THR A 129 -3.50 8.72 -3.86
C THR A 129 -3.31 8.97 -5.35
N GLY A 130 -2.30 9.77 -5.74
CA GLY A 130 -2.01 10.09 -7.13
C GLY A 130 -3.17 10.83 -7.83
N SER A 131 -3.30 10.75 -9.16
CA SER A 131 -2.53 9.92 -10.11
C SER A 131 -1.10 10.44 -10.36
N ALA A 132 -0.28 9.66 -11.07
CA ALA A 132 1.08 10.07 -11.43
C ALA A 132 1.14 11.40 -12.23
N LEU A 133 0.15 11.65 -13.10
CA LEU A 133 0.03 12.93 -13.80
C LEU A 133 -0.31 14.06 -12.84
N PHE A 134 -1.27 13.85 -11.93
CA PHE A 134 -1.61 14.82 -10.90
C PHE A 134 -0.39 15.17 -10.03
N ASN A 135 0.34 14.16 -9.54
CA ASN A 135 1.55 14.36 -8.75
C ASN A 135 2.62 15.17 -9.50
N ARG A 136 2.83 14.92 -10.80
CA ARG A 136 3.74 15.72 -11.62
C ARG A 136 3.27 17.17 -11.73
N SER A 137 1.99 17.38 -12.05
CA SER A 137 1.42 18.72 -12.22
C SER A 137 1.43 19.54 -10.93
N ILE A 138 1.06 18.95 -9.78
CA ILE A 138 1.03 19.67 -8.51
C ILE A 138 2.44 20.00 -8.00
N ARG A 139 3.43 19.12 -8.25
CA ARG A 139 4.84 19.40 -7.98
C ARG A 139 5.35 20.55 -8.85
N LEU A 140 5.03 20.56 -10.15
CA LEU A 140 5.38 21.68 -11.04
C LEU A 140 4.73 23.00 -10.59
N LEU A 141 3.49 22.96 -10.08
CA LEU A 141 2.84 24.14 -9.51
C LEU A 141 3.56 24.63 -8.24
N ALA A 142 3.93 23.73 -7.33
CA ALA A 142 4.71 24.08 -6.14
C ALA A 142 6.02 24.78 -6.52
N ILE A 143 6.72 24.26 -7.54
CA ILE A 143 7.94 24.87 -8.08
C ILE A 143 7.70 26.30 -8.55
N LYS A 144 6.65 26.53 -9.34
CA LYS A 144 6.28 27.87 -9.82
C LYS A 144 5.92 28.84 -8.69
N LYS A 145 5.57 28.32 -7.51
CA LYS A 145 5.28 29.08 -6.29
C LYS A 145 6.48 29.20 -5.34
N GLY A 146 7.70 28.84 -5.77
CA GLY A 146 8.89 28.90 -4.93
C GLY A 146 8.93 27.84 -3.82
N MET A 147 8.19 26.74 -4.00
CA MET A 147 8.07 25.66 -3.03
C MET A 147 8.66 24.35 -3.59
N CYS A 148 8.90 23.38 -2.70
CA CYS A 148 9.26 22.01 -3.05
C CYS A 148 8.28 21.04 -2.40
N LEU A 149 7.58 20.25 -3.21
CA LEU A 149 6.60 19.25 -2.75
C LEU A 149 7.13 17.84 -3.02
N SER A 150 7.24 17.04 -1.96
CA SER A 150 7.55 15.60 -2.02
C SER A 150 6.46 14.79 -1.32
N GLU A 151 6.62 13.47 -1.29
CA GLU A 151 5.84 12.56 -0.45
C GLU A 151 6.08 12.79 1.04
N HIS A 152 7.20 13.42 1.42
CA HIS A 152 7.57 13.67 2.81
C HIS A 152 7.05 15.01 3.32
N CYS A 153 7.10 16.07 2.52
CA CYS A 153 6.81 17.43 2.98
C CYS A 153 6.47 18.40 1.83
N LEU A 154 5.97 19.57 2.24
CA LEU A 154 5.88 20.77 1.42
C LEU A 154 6.75 21.86 2.08
N ASN A 155 7.85 22.23 1.43
CA ASN A 155 8.78 23.25 1.94
C ASN A 155 8.69 24.54 1.12
N VAL A 156 8.83 25.68 1.80
CA VAL A 156 8.95 27.01 1.19
C VAL A 156 10.42 27.42 1.07
N GLU A 157 10.71 28.43 0.26
CA GLU A 157 12.03 29.10 0.20
C GLU A 157 13.20 28.16 -0.11
N VAL A 158 12.95 27.11 -0.90
CA VAL A 158 13.99 26.15 -1.25
C VAL A 158 14.93 26.79 -2.28
N ALA A 159 16.09 27.27 -1.81
CA ALA A 159 17.16 27.76 -2.66
C ALA A 159 17.60 26.66 -3.64
N ARG A 160 17.43 26.92 -4.93
CA ARG A 160 17.92 26.04 -5.99
C ARG A 160 19.24 26.62 -6.49
N LYS A 161 20.31 25.85 -6.33
CA LYS A 161 21.57 26.11 -7.04
C LYS A 161 21.41 25.81 -8.52
#